data_AF-A0A850BHN6-F1
#
_entry.id   AF-A0A850BHN6-F1
#
_cell.length_a   1.000
_cell.length_b   1.000
_cell.length_c   1.000
_cell.angle_alpha   90.00
_cell.angle_beta   90.00
_cell.angle_gamma   90.00
#
_symmetry.space_group_name_H-M   'P 1'
#
loop_
_entity.id
_entity.type
_entity.pdbx_description
1 polymer ?
#
loop_
_entity_poly.entity_id
_entity_poly.type
_entity_poly.pdbx_seq_one_letter_code
_entity_poly.pdbx_strand_id
1 'polypeptide(L)'
;MMVVFEVHLAPMADPKHLLSEELLKETQAQIMTLDEARKVGFAGLPPPPEGVEVRLIACVQSHAKWIRDRLERSEAVGGYRVHEVG
;
A
#
# COMPACT_ATOMS: atom_id res chain seq x y z
N MET A 1 -3.98 -11.06 -12.10
CA MET A 1 -4.67 -10.52 -10.91
C MET A 1 -3.68 -9.73 -10.10
N MET A 2 -4.00 -8.48 -9.83
CA MET A 2 -3.20 -7.53 -9.06
C MET A 2 -3.77 -7.44 -7.65
N VAL A 3 -2.92 -7.25 -6.66
CA VAL A 3 -3.30 -7.05 -5.27
C VAL A 3 -2.93 -5.62 -4.89
N VAL A 4 -3.86 -4.92 -4.25
CA VAL A 4 -3.66 -3.56 -3.76
C VAL A 4 -3.83 -3.55 -2.26
N PHE A 5 -2.81 -3.10 -1.55
CA PHE A 5 -2.85 -2.87 -0.11
C PHE A 5 -3.18 -1.41 0.14
N GLU A 6 -4.30 -1.16 0.82
CA GLU A 6 -4.64 0.14 1.39
C GLU A 6 -4.02 0.22 2.77
N VAL A 7 -2.92 0.95 2.90
CA VAL A 7 -2.12 1.06 4.12
C VAL A 7 -2.45 2.37 4.81
N HIS A 8 -2.93 2.28 6.04
CA HIS A 8 -3.12 3.42 6.94
C HIS A 8 -1.84 3.63 7.73
N LEU A 9 -1.22 4.80 7.57
CA LEU A 9 0.04 5.10 8.23
C LEU A 9 -0.19 5.49 9.68
N ALA A 10 0.77 5.09 10.53
CA ALA A 10 0.87 5.63 11.87
C ALA A 10 1.17 7.15 11.80
N PRO A 11 0.76 7.93 12.81
CA PRO A 11 1.03 9.36 12.84
C PRO A 11 2.52 9.67 12.65
N MET A 12 2.83 10.62 11.77
CA MET A 12 4.21 11.06 11.43
C MET A 12 5.10 9.99 10.78
N ALA A 13 4.57 8.83 10.39
CA ALA A 13 5.34 7.82 9.66
C ALA A 13 5.66 8.30 8.23
N ASP A 14 6.87 8.04 7.75
CA ASP A 14 7.25 8.36 6.37
C ASP A 14 6.86 7.22 5.42
N PRO A 15 5.97 7.48 4.42
CA PRO A 15 5.61 6.55 3.37
C PRO A 15 6.80 5.90 2.65
N LYS A 16 7.91 6.62 2.49
CA LYS A 16 9.08 6.14 1.74
C LYS A 16 9.78 4.96 2.43
N HIS A 17 9.54 4.77 3.72
CA HIS A 17 10.12 3.70 4.51
C HIS A 17 9.19 2.49 4.72
N LEU A 18 8.00 2.49 4.10
CA LEU A 18 7.07 1.37 4.15
C LEU A 18 7.67 0.08 3.59
N LEU A 19 8.27 0.17 2.41
CA LEU A 19 8.97 -0.93 1.75
C LEU A 19 10.41 -0.49 1.49
N SER A 20 11.36 -1.39 1.67
CA SER A 20 12.75 -1.11 1.27
C SER A 20 12.83 -1.00 -0.25
N GLU A 21 13.82 -0.26 -0.75
CA GLU A 21 14.08 -0.17 -2.19
C GLU A 21 14.34 -1.53 -2.82
N GLU A 22 14.99 -2.44 -2.09
CA GLU A 22 15.21 -3.83 -2.50
C GLU A 22 13.89 -4.56 -2.72
N LEU A 23 12.98 -4.49 -1.75
CA LEU A 23 11.67 -5.13 -1.84
C LEU A 23 10.82 -4.53 -2.97
N LEU A 24 10.88 -3.21 -3.16
CA LEU A 24 10.21 -2.53 -4.29
C LEU A 24 10.72 -3.01 -5.64
N LYS A 25 12.05 -3.18 -5.78
CA LYS A 25 12.66 -3.69 -7.01
C LYS A 25 12.32 -5.15 -7.27
N GLU A 26 12.39 -5.99 -6.25
CA GLU A 26 12.11 -7.43 -6.36
C GLU A 26 10.63 -7.72 -6.65
N THR A 27 9.73 -7.02 -5.98
CA THR A 27 8.28 -7.26 -6.11
C THR A 27 7.63 -6.45 -7.22
N GLN A 28 8.37 -5.52 -7.82
CA GLN A 28 7.85 -4.48 -8.72
C GLN A 28 6.63 -3.73 -8.14
N ALA A 29 6.56 -3.67 -6.80
CA ALA A 29 5.45 -3.01 -6.13
C ALA A 29 5.52 -1.50 -6.34
N GLN A 30 4.36 -0.87 -6.48
CA GLN A 30 4.24 0.57 -6.65
C GLN A 30 3.50 1.15 -5.45
N ILE A 31 4.15 2.09 -4.77
CA ILE A 31 3.53 2.89 -3.70
C ILE A 31 2.97 4.15 -4.35
N MET A 32 1.69 4.42 -4.12
CA MET A 32 1.00 5.57 -4.66
C MET A 32 0.08 6.20 -3.62
N THR A 33 -0.23 7.48 -3.83
CA THR A 33 -1.28 8.20 -3.12
C THR A 33 -2.66 7.75 -3.60
N LEU A 34 -3.70 8.06 -2.81
CA LEU A 34 -5.08 7.80 -3.20
C LEU A 34 -5.46 8.50 -4.53
N ASP A 35 -4.94 9.71 -4.76
CA ASP A 35 -5.20 10.46 -5.98
C ASP A 35 -4.49 9.86 -7.20
N GLU A 36 -3.27 9.36 -7.04
CA GLU A 36 -2.57 8.63 -8.10
C GLU A 36 -3.27 7.32 -8.44
N ALA A 37 -3.76 6.59 -7.43
CA ALA A 37 -4.54 5.38 -7.64
C ALA A 37 -5.82 5.63 -8.43
N ARG A 38 -6.53 6.73 -8.13
CA ARG A 38 -7.71 7.15 -8.92
C ARG A 38 -7.33 7.41 -10.38
N LYS A 39 -6.17 8.01 -10.65
CA LYS A 39 -5.70 8.28 -12.02
C LYS A 39 -5.38 7.00 -12.80
N VAL A 40 -4.92 5.95 -12.14
CA VAL A 40 -4.64 4.65 -12.78
C VAL A 40 -5.86 3.72 -12.85
N GLY A 41 -7.04 4.21 -12.45
CA GLY A 41 -8.31 3.50 -12.62
C GLY A 41 -8.77 2.69 -11.40
N PHE A 42 -8.11 2.81 -10.24
CA PHE A 42 -8.65 2.27 -9.00
C PHE A 42 -9.82 3.14 -8.53
N ALA A 43 -11.04 2.75 -8.91
CA ALA A 43 -12.28 3.38 -8.46
C ALA A 43 -12.84 2.68 -7.21
N GLY A 44 -13.58 3.43 -6.38
CA GLY A 44 -14.28 2.87 -5.21
C GLY A 44 -13.49 2.84 -3.90
N LEU A 45 -12.28 3.39 -3.86
CA LEU A 45 -11.53 3.54 -2.61
C LEU A 45 -12.13 4.67 -1.76
N PRO A 46 -12.56 4.40 -0.51
CA PRO A 46 -13.11 5.43 0.36
C PRO A 46 -12.05 6.51 0.65
N PRO A 47 -12.45 7.77 0.86
CA PRO A 47 -11.52 8.77 1.32
C PRO A 47 -10.95 8.34 2.69
N PRO A 48 -9.66 8.61 2.95
CA PRO A 48 -9.08 8.32 4.25
C PRO A 48 -9.80 9.12 5.35
N PRO A 49 -9.90 8.60 6.58
CA PRO A 49 -10.36 9.36 7.72
C PRO A 49 -9.53 10.65 7.90
N GLU A 50 -10.15 11.71 8.40
CA GLU A 50 -9.47 12.99 8.63
C GLU A 50 -8.23 12.80 9.54
N GLY A 51 -7.09 13.33 9.11
CA GLY A 51 -5.82 13.19 9.84
C GLY A 51 -5.09 11.85 9.67
N VAL A 52 -5.62 10.91 8.88
CA VAL A 52 -4.96 9.64 8.58
C VAL A 52 -4.34 9.68 7.18
N GLU A 53 -3.03 9.50 7.11
CA GLU A 53 -2.35 9.37 5.82
C GLU A 53 -2.49 7.95 5.28
N VAL A 54 -2.93 7.84 4.03
CA VAL A 54 -3.13 6.55 3.36
C VAL A 54 -2.22 6.42 2.15
N ARG A 55 -1.64 5.23 2.01
CA ARG A 55 -0.83 4.83 0.86
C ARG A 55 -1.36 3.54 0.29
N LEU A 56 -1.31 3.44 -1.03
CA LEU A 56 -1.75 2.29 -1.77
C LEU A 56 -0.52 1.60 -2.33
N ILE A 57 -0.41 0.30 -2.10
CA ILE A 57 0.69 -0.52 -2.61
C ILE A 57 0.11 -1.53 -3.58
N ALA A 58 0.38 -1.36 -4.88
CA ALA A 58 -0.03 -2.29 -5.90
C ALA A 58 1.11 -3.28 -6.20
N CYS A 59 0.82 -4.58 -6.21
CA CYS A 59 1.76 -5.62 -6.60
C CYS A 59 1.07 -6.79 -7.31
N VAL A 60 1.84 -7.67 -7.97
CA VAL A 60 1.30 -8.93 -8.48
C VAL A 60 0.97 -9.88 -7.33
N GLN A 61 -0.02 -10.77 -7.54
CA GLN A 61 -0.52 -11.69 -6.51
C GLN A 61 0.57 -12.59 -5.90
N SER A 62 1.55 -13.02 -6.70
CA SER A 62 2.68 -13.84 -6.24
C SER A 62 3.54 -13.15 -5.17
N HIS A 63 3.59 -11.82 -5.16
CA HIS A 63 4.36 -11.03 -4.20
C HIS A 63 3.54 -10.52 -3.03
N ALA A 64 2.21 -10.69 -3.05
CA ALA A 64 1.33 -10.18 -2.01
C ALA A 64 1.68 -10.72 -0.62
N LYS A 65 2.14 -11.98 -0.51
CA LYS A 65 2.59 -12.55 0.76
C LYS A 65 3.77 -11.77 1.36
N TRP A 66 4.78 -11.42 0.55
CA TRP A 66 5.96 -10.70 1.04
C TRP A 66 5.64 -9.27 1.45
N ILE A 67 4.78 -8.60 0.67
CA ILE A 67 4.29 -7.25 1.02
C ILE A 67 3.53 -7.30 2.35
N ARG A 68 2.62 -8.26 2.51
CA ARG A 68 1.87 -8.44 3.76
C ARG A 68 2.78 -8.68 4.96
N ASP A 69 3.69 -9.64 4.86
CA ASP A 69 4.62 -9.98 5.94
C ASP A 69 5.48 -8.76 6.34
N ARG A 70 5.82 -7.88 5.39
CA ARG A 70 6.55 -6.64 5.64
C ARG A 70 5.69 -5.59 6.37
N LEU A 71 4.43 -5.41 5.95
CA LEU A 71 3.50 -4.46 6.55
C LEU A 71 3.15 -4.83 7.99
N GLU A 72 2.93 -6.12 8.26
CA GLU A 72 2.61 -6.62 9.62
C GLU A 72 3.74 -6.40 10.63
N ARG A 73 4.98 -6.30 10.15
CA ARG A 73 6.18 -6.07 10.97
C ARG A 73 6.59 -4.60 11.05
N SER A 74 5.85 -3.69 10.41
CA SER A 74 6.23 -2.30 10.28
C SER A 74 5.52 -1.43 11.33
N GLU A 75 6.29 -0.73 12.16
CA GLU A 75 5.74 0.25 13.12
C GLU A 75 5.13 1.48 12.42
N ALA A 76 5.49 1.71 11.16
CA ALA A 76 4.91 2.76 10.32
C ALA A 76 3.46 2.48 9.90
N VAL A 77 2.97 1.25 10.09
CA VAL A 77 1.65 0.81 9.64
C VAL A 77 0.70 0.77 10.84
N GLY A 78 -0.32 1.63 10.84
CA GLY A 78 -1.42 1.59 11.81
C GLY A 78 -2.45 0.51 11.48
N GLY A 79 -2.54 0.11 10.21
CA GLY A 79 -3.40 -0.96 9.73
C GLY A 79 -3.41 -1.03 8.21
N TYR A 80 -3.98 -2.08 7.63
CA TYR A 80 -4.16 -2.16 6.18
C TYR A 80 -5.40 -2.96 5.77
N ARG A 81 -5.88 -2.73 4.55
CA ARG A 81 -6.88 -3.54 3.84
C ARG A 81 -6.30 -4.08 2.55
N VAL A 82 -6.77 -5.24 2.13
CA VAL A 82 -6.34 -5.89 0.88
C VAL A 82 -7.49 -5.90 -0.10
N HIS A 83 -7.22 -5.44 -1.30
CA HIS A 83 -8.15 -5.40 -2.42
C HIS A 83 -7.57 -6.25 -3.54
N GLU A 84 -8.37 -7.17 -4.09
CA GLU A 84 -7.98 -7.91 -5.27
C GLU A 84 -8.58 -7.25 -6.51
N VAL A 85 -7.74 -7.01 -7.53
CA VAL A 85 -8.10 -6.33 -8.77
C VAL A 85 -7.80 -7.26 -9.94
N GLY A 86 -8.84 -7.62 -10.69
CA GLY A 86 -8.81 -8.60 -11.77
C GLY A 86 -9.53 -8.08 -13.01
#